data_AF-A0A485PBK7-F1
#
_entry.id   AF-A0A485PBK7-F1
#
_cell.length_a   1.000
_cell.length_b   1.000
_cell.length_c   1.000
_cell.angle_alpha   90.00
_cell.angle_beta   90.00
_cell.angle_gamma   90.00
#
_symmetry.space_group_name_H-M   'P 1'
#
loop_
_entity.id
_entity.type
_entity.pdbx_description
1 polymer ?
#
loop_
_entity_poly.entity_id
_entity_poly.type
_entity_poly.pdbx_seq_one_letter_code
_entity_poly.pdbx_strand_id
1 'polypeptide(L)'
;MERPAPLAVLPFSDPAHALSLLRGLSQLRAERKFLDVTLEAAGGRDFPAHRAVLALALRWVRADPPRRAAHWPQLLEAVRLPFVRRFYLLAHVEAEPLVARCPPCLRLLREARDFQAARYDRHDRGPCPRMRPRPSTGLAEILVLVGGCDQDCDELVTVDCYNPQTGQWRYLAEFPDHLGGGYSIVALGNDIYVTGGSDGSRLYDCVWRYNSSVNEWTEVAPMLKAREYHSSSVLDGLLYVVAADSTERYDHTTDSWEALQPMTYPMDNCSTTAPRGAAASTPSARWPARRPW
;
A
#
# COMPACT_ATOMS: atom_id res chain seq x y z
N MET A 1 -23.81 12.42 29.36
CA MET A 1 -23.27 12.29 27.99
C MET A 1 -22.36 11.08 27.98
N GLU A 2 -22.86 10.00 27.42
CA GLU A 2 -22.22 8.69 27.39
C GLU A 2 -20.98 8.68 26.49
N ARG A 3 -19.92 8.01 26.95
CA ARG A 3 -18.69 7.77 26.19
C ARG A 3 -19.02 6.95 24.93
N PRO A 4 -18.45 7.30 23.76
CA PRO A 4 -18.56 6.45 22.58
C PRO A 4 -17.74 5.17 22.78
N ALA A 5 -18.30 4.04 22.36
CA ALA A 5 -17.64 2.74 22.42
C ALA A 5 -16.44 2.69 21.46
N PRO A 6 -15.28 2.16 21.88
CA PRO A 6 -14.11 2.00 21.02
C PRO A 6 -14.39 0.98 19.92
N LEU A 7 -13.65 1.07 18.81
CA LEU A 7 -13.45 -0.10 17.93
C LEU A 7 -13.08 -1.29 18.80
N ALA A 8 -13.66 -2.46 18.54
CA ALA A 8 -13.48 -3.65 19.35
C ALA A 8 -12.04 -4.15 19.33
N VAL A 9 -11.17 -3.52 20.12
CA VAL A 9 -9.96 -4.12 20.65
C VAL A 9 -10.47 -5.16 21.65
N LEU A 10 -10.20 -6.43 21.37
CA LEU A 10 -10.49 -7.51 22.31
C LEU A 10 -9.22 -7.73 23.14
N PRO A 11 -9.05 -7.06 24.30
CA PRO A 11 -7.94 -7.34 25.18
C PRO A 11 -8.09 -8.77 25.68
N PHE A 12 -7.17 -9.63 25.26
CA PHE A 12 -7.11 -11.02 25.72
C PHE A 12 -5.82 -11.21 26.53
N SER A 13 -5.97 -11.45 27.82
CA SER A 13 -4.89 -11.85 28.73
C SER A 13 -5.42 -12.97 29.60
N ASP A 14 -4.90 -14.19 29.39
CA ASP A 14 -5.26 -15.34 30.23
C ASP A 14 -4.15 -16.42 30.20
N PRO A 15 -3.75 -16.99 31.37
CA PRO A 15 -2.79 -18.08 31.49
C PRO A 15 -3.17 -19.40 30.78
N ALA A 16 -4.43 -19.61 30.38
CA ALA A 16 -4.87 -20.79 29.61
C ALA A 16 -4.90 -20.51 28.08
N HIS A 17 -3.73 -20.18 27.53
CA HIS A 17 -3.57 -19.47 26.26
C HIS A 17 -4.18 -20.15 25.01
N ALA A 18 -4.14 -21.49 24.88
CA ALA A 18 -4.41 -22.15 23.59
C ALA A 18 -5.91 -22.33 23.25
N LEU A 19 -6.73 -22.78 24.22
CA LEU A 19 -8.13 -23.14 23.99
C LEU A 19 -9.04 -21.91 23.79
N SER A 20 -8.78 -20.86 24.55
CA SER A 20 -9.56 -19.62 24.48
C SER A 20 -9.22 -18.82 23.21
N LEU A 21 -7.95 -18.78 22.83
CA LEU A 21 -7.51 -18.21 21.55
C LEU A 21 -8.16 -18.96 20.39
N LEU A 22 -8.24 -20.29 20.43
CA LEU A 22 -8.90 -21.09 19.39
C LEU A 22 -10.43 -20.83 19.32
N ARG A 23 -11.10 -20.59 20.45
CA ARG A 23 -12.52 -20.19 20.50
C ARG A 23 -12.74 -18.80 19.93
N GLY A 24 -11.95 -17.81 20.35
CA GLY A 24 -12.01 -16.44 19.83
C GLY A 24 -11.75 -16.40 18.32
N LEU A 25 -10.73 -17.13 17.86
CA LEU A 25 -10.45 -17.33 16.44
C LEU A 25 -11.62 -18.00 15.71
N SER A 26 -12.24 -19.03 16.28
CA SER A 26 -13.41 -19.69 15.67
C SER A 26 -14.63 -18.77 15.56
N GLN A 27 -14.85 -17.91 16.57
CA GLN A 27 -15.93 -16.94 16.57
C GLN A 27 -15.70 -15.83 15.54
N LEU A 28 -14.50 -15.26 15.48
CA LEU A 28 -14.11 -14.30 14.44
C LEU A 28 -14.27 -14.91 13.04
N ARG A 29 -13.94 -16.19 12.86
CA ARG A 29 -14.18 -16.93 11.60
C ARG A 29 -15.68 -17.03 11.28
N ALA A 30 -16.50 -17.44 12.25
CA ALA A 30 -17.94 -17.59 12.06
C ALA A 30 -18.63 -16.26 11.69
N GLU A 31 -18.18 -15.16 12.30
CA GLU A 31 -18.69 -13.81 12.04
C GLU A 31 -18.07 -13.16 10.79
N ARG A 32 -17.19 -13.85 10.06
CA ARG A 32 -16.37 -13.31 8.95
C ARG A 32 -15.48 -12.12 9.35
N LYS A 33 -15.27 -11.90 10.65
CA LYS A 33 -14.40 -10.89 11.26
C LYS A 33 -12.98 -11.39 11.51
N PHE A 34 -12.60 -12.54 10.93
CA PHE A 34 -11.24 -13.07 10.96
C PHE A 34 -10.35 -12.25 10.04
N LEU A 35 -10.18 -10.98 10.38
CA LEU A 35 -9.50 -9.93 9.64
C LEU A 35 -7.98 -10.18 9.62
N ASP A 36 -7.24 -9.25 9.03
CA ASP A 36 -5.81 -9.12 9.23
C ASP A 36 -5.55 -8.80 10.71
N VAL A 37 -5.62 -9.83 11.55
CA VAL A 37 -5.41 -9.72 12.99
C VAL A 37 -3.95 -9.34 13.22
N THR A 38 -3.71 -8.08 13.51
CA THR A 38 -2.44 -7.69 14.11
C THR A 38 -2.45 -8.22 15.54
N LEU A 39 -1.65 -9.25 15.83
CA LEU A 39 -1.47 -9.69 17.21
C LEU A 39 -0.53 -8.67 17.86
N GLU A 40 -0.97 -8.00 18.91
CA GLU A 40 -0.12 -7.13 19.70
C GLU A 40 0.44 -7.95 20.87
N ALA A 41 1.75 -8.18 20.90
CA ALA A 41 2.38 -8.82 22.06
C ALA A 41 2.47 -7.83 23.23
N ALA A 42 2.47 -8.34 24.47
CA ALA A 42 2.76 -7.54 25.65
C ALA A 42 4.15 -6.87 25.48
N GLY A 43 4.15 -5.60 25.09
CA GLY A 43 5.33 -4.88 24.59
C GLY A 43 5.09 -4.00 23.35
N GLY A 44 3.86 -3.90 22.83
CA GLY A 44 3.50 -2.96 21.75
C GLY A 44 4.03 -3.36 20.36
N ARG A 45 4.39 -4.64 20.19
CA ARG A 45 4.84 -5.16 18.89
C ARG A 45 3.69 -5.79 18.13
N ASP A 46 3.43 -5.23 16.96
CA ASP A 46 2.41 -5.65 16.00
C ASP A 46 2.90 -6.83 15.14
N PHE A 47 2.12 -7.92 15.11
CA PHE A 47 2.37 -9.08 14.26
C PHE A 47 1.28 -9.22 13.19
N PRO A 48 1.58 -9.02 11.90
CA PRO A 48 0.59 -9.20 10.84
C PRO A 48 0.11 -10.66 10.77
N ALA A 49 -1.21 -10.86 10.91
CA ALA A 49 -1.89 -12.17 10.99
C ALA A 49 -1.43 -13.17 9.94
N HIS A 50 -1.29 -12.76 8.69
CA HIS A 50 -0.98 -13.68 7.61
C HIS A 50 0.39 -14.35 7.79
N ARG A 51 1.39 -13.63 8.33
CA ARG A 51 2.69 -14.19 8.68
C ARG A 51 2.59 -15.15 9.87
N ALA A 52 1.82 -14.78 10.90
CA ALA A 52 1.62 -15.62 12.08
C ALA A 52 0.86 -16.91 11.75
N VAL A 53 -0.24 -16.82 11.00
CA VAL A 53 -1.05 -17.96 10.54
C VAL A 53 -0.21 -18.88 9.66
N LEU A 54 0.59 -18.33 8.76
CA LEU A 54 1.49 -19.11 7.91
C LEU A 54 2.55 -19.85 8.74
N ALA A 55 3.20 -19.15 9.69
CA ALA A 55 4.17 -19.76 10.58
C ALA A 55 3.55 -20.87 11.45
N LEU A 56 2.34 -20.66 11.96
CA LEU A 56 1.59 -21.66 12.74
C LEU A 56 1.19 -22.87 11.89
N ALA A 57 0.65 -22.64 10.69
CA ALA A 57 0.29 -23.71 9.77
C ALA A 57 1.53 -24.54 9.40
N LEU A 58 2.66 -23.89 9.13
CA LEU A 58 3.90 -24.57 8.81
C LEU A 58 4.42 -25.40 10.00
N ARG A 59 4.39 -24.85 11.22
CA ARG A 59 4.75 -25.59 12.44
C ARG A 59 3.84 -26.79 12.66
N TRP A 60 2.53 -26.65 12.40
CA TRP A 60 1.58 -27.74 12.53
C TRP A 60 1.84 -28.88 11.53
N VAL A 61 2.13 -28.55 10.26
CA VAL A 61 2.47 -29.56 9.25
C VAL A 61 3.79 -30.25 9.58
N ARG A 62 4.82 -29.49 9.97
CA ARG A 62 6.14 -30.03 10.32
C ARG A 62 6.14 -30.95 11.54
N ALA A 63 5.17 -30.80 12.44
CA ALA A 63 5.07 -31.65 13.62
C ALA A 63 4.64 -33.10 13.30
N ASP A 64 4.00 -33.36 12.15
CA ASP A 64 3.66 -34.72 11.69
C ASP A 64 3.54 -34.75 10.16
N PRO A 65 4.69 -34.71 9.42
CA PRO A 65 4.70 -34.65 7.96
C PRO A 65 3.91 -35.76 7.25
N PRO A 66 4.00 -37.06 7.63
CA PRO A 66 3.34 -38.12 6.86
C PRO A 66 1.81 -38.01 6.87
N ARG A 67 1.22 -37.48 7.96
CA ARG A 67 -0.24 -37.29 8.05
C ARG A 67 -0.70 -35.90 7.63
N ARG A 68 0.15 -34.87 7.75
CA ARG A 68 -0.25 -33.47 7.62
C ARG A 68 0.20 -32.79 6.33
N ALA A 69 1.23 -33.31 5.65
CA ALA A 69 1.73 -32.69 4.42
C ALA A 69 0.66 -32.63 3.31
N ALA A 70 -0.25 -33.60 3.26
CA ALA A 70 -1.37 -33.62 2.30
C ALA A 70 -2.36 -32.46 2.47
N HIS A 71 -2.42 -31.86 3.68
CA HIS A 71 -3.29 -30.72 3.98
C HIS A 71 -2.62 -29.36 3.73
N TRP A 72 -1.32 -29.35 3.41
CA TRP A 72 -0.56 -28.11 3.23
C TRP A 72 -1.13 -27.20 2.14
N PRO A 73 -1.50 -27.69 0.94
CA PRO A 73 -2.05 -26.84 -0.12
C PRO A 73 -3.33 -26.13 0.31
N GLN A 74 -4.25 -26.82 0.98
CA GLN A 74 -5.52 -26.26 1.45
C GLN A 74 -5.30 -25.24 2.57
N LEU A 75 -4.32 -25.47 3.45
CA LEU A 75 -3.95 -24.51 4.48
C LEU A 75 -3.29 -23.26 3.89
N LEU A 76 -2.41 -23.43 2.92
CA LEU A 76 -1.73 -22.33 2.24
C LEU A 76 -2.73 -21.50 1.42
N GLU A 77 -3.74 -22.12 0.82
CA GLU A 77 -4.83 -21.44 0.11
C GLU A 77 -5.67 -20.52 1.02
N ALA A 78 -5.76 -20.86 2.31
CA ALA A 78 -6.44 -20.01 3.31
C ALA A 78 -5.59 -18.79 3.74
N VAL A 79 -4.29 -18.81 3.46
CA VAL A 79 -3.39 -17.67 3.67
C VAL A 79 -3.45 -16.78 2.42
N ARG A 80 -3.74 -15.49 2.58
CA ARG A 80 -3.67 -14.55 1.47
C ARG A 80 -2.23 -14.12 1.23
N LEU A 81 -1.49 -14.99 0.56
CA LEU A 81 -0.13 -14.71 0.11
C LEU A 81 0.03 -13.37 -0.63
N PRO A 82 -0.94 -12.86 -1.43
CA PRO A 82 -0.81 -11.54 -2.05
C PRO A 82 -0.53 -10.38 -1.07
N PHE A 83 -1.00 -10.50 0.18
CA PHE A 83 -0.82 -9.49 1.25
C PHE A 83 0.29 -9.83 2.24
N VAL A 84 1.09 -10.88 1.97
CA VAL A 84 2.31 -11.17 2.74
C VAL A 84 3.47 -10.41 2.11
N ARG A 85 4.22 -9.66 2.90
CA ARG A 85 5.41 -8.89 2.47
C ARG A 85 6.29 -9.64 1.47
N ARG A 86 6.70 -8.96 0.39
CA ARG A 86 7.39 -9.60 -0.76
C ARG A 86 8.67 -10.31 -0.35
N PHE A 87 9.48 -9.64 0.49
CA PHE A 87 10.71 -10.23 1.01
C PHE A 87 10.43 -11.53 1.77
N TYR A 88 9.38 -11.56 2.60
CA TYR A 88 9.03 -12.75 3.36
C TYR A 88 8.57 -13.90 2.45
N LEU A 89 7.78 -13.61 1.42
CA LEU A 89 7.37 -14.61 0.42
C LEU A 89 8.58 -15.27 -0.24
N LEU A 90 9.52 -14.46 -0.74
CA LEU A 90 10.70 -14.94 -1.48
C LEU A 90 11.68 -15.67 -0.55
N ALA A 91 12.00 -15.09 0.61
CA ALA A 91 13.03 -15.62 1.50
C ALA A 91 12.57 -16.83 2.32
N HIS A 92 11.28 -16.91 2.69
CA HIS A 92 10.80 -17.92 3.64
C HIS A 92 9.74 -18.86 3.10
N VAL A 93 8.86 -18.40 2.19
CA VAL A 93 7.75 -19.24 1.70
C VAL A 93 8.16 -20.03 0.47
N GLU A 94 8.85 -19.40 -0.47
CA GLU A 94 9.35 -20.04 -1.70
C GLU A 94 10.47 -21.04 -1.39
N ALA A 95 11.35 -20.73 -0.44
CA ALA A 95 12.42 -21.61 0.02
C ALA A 95 11.91 -22.86 0.79
N GLU A 96 10.63 -22.90 1.16
CA GLU A 96 10.09 -23.99 1.96
C GLU A 96 10.00 -25.30 1.15
N PRO A 97 10.59 -26.42 1.59
CA PRO A 97 10.56 -27.69 0.85
C PRO A 97 9.15 -28.21 0.57
N LEU A 98 8.21 -27.97 1.50
CA LEU A 98 6.79 -28.35 1.34
C LEU A 98 6.08 -27.54 0.25
N VAL A 99 6.54 -26.33 -0.03
CA VAL A 99 6.02 -25.46 -1.09
C VAL A 99 6.72 -25.80 -2.41
N ALA A 100 8.05 -25.88 -2.41
CA ALA A 100 8.87 -26.15 -3.59
C ALA A 100 8.51 -27.48 -4.28
N ARG A 101 8.08 -28.49 -3.52
CA ARG A 101 7.70 -29.82 -4.04
C ARG A 101 6.23 -29.95 -4.41
N CYS A 102 5.43 -28.90 -4.23
CA CYS A 102 3.97 -28.96 -4.38
C CYS A 102 3.47 -28.02 -5.49
N PRO A 103 3.07 -28.54 -6.66
CA PRO A 103 2.60 -27.72 -7.77
C PRO A 103 1.42 -26.79 -7.43
N PRO A 104 0.41 -27.21 -6.65
CA PRO A 104 -0.64 -26.30 -6.16
C PRO A 104 -0.10 -25.09 -5.39
N CYS A 105 0.87 -25.27 -4.49
CA CYS A 105 1.44 -24.19 -3.69
C CYS A 105 2.25 -23.20 -4.55
N LEU A 106 2.99 -23.71 -5.55
CA LEU A 106 3.72 -22.87 -6.50
C LEU A 106 2.78 -21.99 -7.34
N ARG A 107 1.57 -22.46 -7.67
CA ARG A 107 0.56 -21.63 -8.35
C ARG A 107 0.10 -20.46 -7.47
N LEU A 108 -0.15 -20.71 -6.18
CA LEU A 108 -0.53 -19.66 -5.22
C LEU A 108 0.58 -18.61 -5.05
N LEU A 109 1.85 -19.02 -5.06
CA LEU A 109 2.99 -18.08 -5.03
C LEU A 109 3.08 -17.23 -6.30
N ARG A 110 2.86 -17.82 -7.48
CA ARG A 110 2.83 -17.06 -8.74
C ARG A 110 1.71 -16.01 -8.74
N GLU A 111 0.51 -16.41 -8.31
CA GLU A 111 -0.62 -15.50 -8.12
C GLU A 111 -0.26 -14.31 -7.21
N ALA A 112 0.36 -14.58 -6.05
CA ALA A 112 0.79 -13.54 -5.13
C ALA A 112 1.85 -12.60 -5.73
N ARG A 113 2.83 -13.17 -6.46
CA ARG A 113 3.86 -12.39 -7.16
C ARG A 113 3.28 -11.47 -8.22
N ASP A 114 2.35 -11.97 -9.04
CA ASP A 114 1.71 -11.17 -10.08
C ASP A 114 0.89 -10.01 -9.48
N PHE A 115 0.21 -10.26 -8.36
CA PHE A 115 -0.48 -9.21 -7.59
C PHE A 115 0.48 -8.13 -7.06
N GLN A 116 1.59 -8.55 -6.45
CA GLN A 116 2.61 -7.64 -5.91
C GLN A 116 3.41 -6.90 -6.98
N ALA A 117 3.50 -7.45 -8.18
CA ALA A 117 4.08 -6.82 -9.36
C ALA A 117 3.13 -5.83 -10.07
N ALA A 118 1.98 -5.53 -9.47
CA ALA A 118 1.00 -4.56 -9.98
C ALA A 118 0.38 -4.93 -11.34
N ARG A 119 0.39 -6.22 -11.72
CA ARG A 119 -0.20 -6.71 -12.98
C ARG A 119 -1.72 -6.77 -12.97
N TYR A 120 -2.34 -6.47 -11.83
CA TYR A 120 -3.79 -6.44 -11.66
C TYR A 120 -4.21 -5.08 -11.13
N ASP A 121 -5.37 -4.62 -11.58
CA ASP A 121 -6.06 -3.48 -10.99
C ASP A 121 -6.32 -3.76 -9.49
N ARG A 122 -5.66 -2.99 -8.62
CA ARG A 122 -5.58 -3.22 -7.17
C ARG A 122 -6.76 -2.66 -6.39
N HIS A 123 -7.72 -2.05 -7.06
CA HIS A 123 -9.01 -1.71 -6.46
C HIS A 123 -9.74 -2.99 -6.00
N ASP A 124 -10.82 -2.88 -5.21
CA ASP A 124 -11.60 -3.97 -4.56
C ASP A 124 -12.13 -5.10 -5.49
N ARG A 125 -11.73 -5.12 -6.76
CA ARG A 125 -12.09 -6.06 -7.82
C ARG A 125 -10.94 -6.97 -8.23
N GLY A 126 -10.05 -7.34 -7.30
CA GLY A 126 -9.08 -8.41 -7.54
C GLY A 126 -9.75 -9.65 -8.19
N PRO A 127 -9.08 -10.34 -9.12
CA PRO A 127 -9.73 -11.35 -9.97
C PRO A 127 -10.24 -12.56 -9.19
N CYS A 128 -9.74 -12.78 -7.98
CA CYS A 128 -10.19 -13.86 -7.10
C CYS A 128 -10.28 -13.41 -5.62
N PRO A 129 -11.02 -14.15 -4.76
CA PRO A 129 -11.17 -13.82 -3.33
C PRO A 129 -9.86 -13.76 -2.52
N ARG A 130 -8.77 -14.38 -3.01
CA ARG A 130 -7.44 -14.34 -2.38
C ARG A 130 -6.69 -13.03 -2.63
N MET A 131 -6.99 -12.36 -3.74
CA MET A 131 -6.39 -11.07 -4.13
C MET A 131 -7.23 -9.87 -3.69
N ARG A 132 -8.37 -10.12 -3.05
CA ARG A 132 -9.17 -9.06 -2.43
C ARG A 132 -8.79 -8.95 -0.97
N PRO A 133 -8.48 -7.74 -0.46
CA PRO A 133 -8.35 -7.52 0.97
C PRO A 133 -9.58 -8.08 1.68
N ARG A 134 -9.42 -8.64 2.88
CA ARG A 134 -10.61 -8.95 3.68
C ARG A 134 -11.27 -7.60 3.94
N PRO A 135 -12.60 -7.44 3.75
CA PRO A 135 -13.25 -6.18 4.10
C PRO A 135 -12.97 -5.92 5.58
N SER A 136 -12.04 -5.01 5.88
CA SER A 136 -12.06 -4.32 7.16
C SER A 136 -13.38 -3.58 7.19
N THR A 137 -13.91 -3.36 8.38
CA THR A 137 -15.15 -2.60 8.60
C THR A 137 -15.10 -1.24 7.88
N GLY A 138 -15.58 -1.19 6.63
CA GLY A 138 -15.59 0.00 5.78
C GLY A 138 -14.27 0.36 5.10
N LEU A 139 -14.39 1.09 4.00
CA LEU A 139 -13.33 1.97 3.49
C LEU A 139 -13.31 3.22 4.38
N ALA A 140 -12.12 3.65 4.80
CA ALA A 140 -11.94 4.89 5.54
C ALA A 140 -11.00 5.79 4.76
N GLU A 141 -11.38 7.04 4.57
CA GLU A 141 -10.47 8.08 4.11
C GLU A 141 -9.55 8.44 5.27
N ILE A 142 -8.25 8.40 5.03
CA ILE A 142 -7.21 8.69 6.01
C ILE A 142 -6.32 9.81 5.50
N LEU A 143 -5.74 10.57 6.43
CA LEU A 143 -4.65 11.49 6.13
C LEU A 143 -3.33 10.73 6.34
N VAL A 144 -2.37 10.89 5.44
CA VAL A 144 -1.03 10.34 5.58
C VAL A 144 0.00 11.47 5.53
N LEU A 145 0.89 11.49 6.51
CA LEU A 145 2.05 12.37 6.61
C LEU A 145 3.29 11.52 6.27
N VAL A 146 4.14 12.04 5.37
CA VAL A 146 5.36 11.35 4.92
C VAL A 146 6.54 12.30 5.12
N GLY A 147 7.45 11.91 6.01
CA GLY A 147 8.67 12.63 6.33
C GLY A 147 8.43 14.03 6.92
N GLY A 148 9.21 15.00 6.47
CA GLY A 148 9.25 16.36 7.02
C GLY A 148 10.57 16.62 7.74
N CYS A 149 10.62 17.69 8.53
CA CYS A 149 11.76 17.97 9.40
C CYS A 149 11.26 18.26 10.82
N ASP A 150 12.07 17.92 11.81
CA ASP A 150 11.76 18.26 13.20
C ASP A 150 12.24 19.68 13.57
N GLN A 151 12.24 20.00 14.87
CA GLN A 151 12.64 21.31 15.38
C GLN A 151 14.13 21.59 15.22
N ASP A 152 14.94 20.54 15.08
CA ASP A 152 16.38 20.61 14.89
C ASP A 152 16.75 20.61 13.40
N CYS A 153 15.73 20.66 12.51
CA CYS A 153 15.84 20.55 11.06
C CYS A 153 16.38 19.18 10.60
N ASP A 154 16.26 18.15 11.43
CA ASP A 154 16.61 16.79 11.04
C ASP A 154 15.50 16.24 10.13
N GLU A 155 15.91 15.70 8.99
CA GLU A 155 14.99 15.08 8.03
C GLU A 155 14.38 13.80 8.62
N LEU A 156 13.07 13.73 8.59
CA LEU A 156 12.32 12.61 9.10
C LEU A 156 11.99 11.63 7.98
N VAL A 157 12.12 10.34 8.28
CA VAL A 157 11.62 9.24 7.45
C VAL A 157 10.34 8.62 7.99
N THR A 158 9.79 9.20 9.06
CA THR A 158 8.57 8.75 9.70
C THR A 158 7.38 8.90 8.78
N VAL A 159 6.49 7.91 8.80
CA VAL A 159 5.24 7.95 8.05
C VAL A 159 4.10 7.69 9.01
N ASP A 160 3.19 8.65 9.14
CA ASP A 160 2.08 8.59 10.07
C ASP A 160 0.75 8.68 9.32
N CYS A 161 -0.26 7.97 9.80
CA CYS A 161 -1.62 8.12 9.30
C CYS A 161 -2.59 8.51 10.40
N TYR A 162 -3.50 9.42 10.07
CA TYR A 162 -4.60 9.85 10.91
C TYR A 162 -5.92 9.36 10.33
N ASN A 163 -6.70 8.68 11.15
CA ASN A 163 -8.06 8.30 10.81
C ASN A 163 -9.05 9.31 11.43
N PRO A 164 -9.73 10.15 10.62
CA PRO A 164 -10.68 11.14 11.12
C PRO A 164 -11.91 10.54 11.81
N GLN A 165 -12.30 9.31 11.46
CA GLN A 165 -13.45 8.63 12.07
C GLN A 165 -13.13 8.19 13.50
N THR A 166 -11.89 7.80 13.77
CA THR A 166 -11.46 7.32 15.09
C THR A 166 -10.72 8.39 15.90
N GLY A 167 -10.25 9.45 15.24
CA GLY A 167 -9.44 10.50 15.84
C GLY A 167 -8.05 10.02 16.29
N GLN A 168 -7.51 8.98 15.68
CA GLN A 168 -6.26 8.34 16.12
C GLN A 168 -5.18 8.40 15.05
N TRP A 169 -3.94 8.63 15.51
CA TRP A 169 -2.72 8.48 14.73
C TRP A 169 -2.19 7.05 14.81
N ARG A 170 -1.55 6.58 13.74
CA ARG A 170 -0.86 5.28 13.68
C ARG A 170 0.39 5.40 12.82
N TYR A 171 1.44 4.72 13.26
CA TYR A 171 2.69 4.62 12.53
C TYR A 171 2.58 3.64 11.35
N LEU A 172 3.14 4.02 10.21
CA LEU A 172 3.24 3.21 9.00
C LEU A 172 4.71 2.86 8.71
N ALA A 173 4.97 2.14 7.62
CA ALA A 173 6.33 1.81 7.23
C ALA A 173 7.11 3.08 6.88
N GLU A 174 8.31 3.17 7.45
CA GLU A 174 9.25 4.25 7.22
C GLU A 174 9.55 4.43 5.74
N PHE A 175 9.62 5.70 5.34
CA PHE A 175 10.03 6.10 4.02
C PHE A 175 11.52 5.77 3.84
N PRO A 176 11.96 5.27 2.67
CA PRO A 176 13.36 4.88 2.51
C PRO A 176 14.35 6.05 2.69
N ASP A 177 15.34 5.85 3.57
CA ASP A 177 16.44 6.79 3.89
C ASP A 177 17.30 7.10 2.67
N HIS A 178 17.03 8.17 1.92
CA HIS A 178 17.95 8.74 0.89
C HIS A 178 17.39 9.94 0.09
N LEU A 179 16.13 10.35 0.26
CA LEU A 179 15.49 11.26 -0.70
C LEU A 179 15.57 12.74 -0.32
N GLY A 180 16.17 13.03 0.83
CA GLY A 180 16.33 14.37 1.37
C GLY A 180 15.04 15.19 1.33
N GLY A 181 15.13 16.43 0.85
CA GLY A 181 14.01 17.35 0.71
C GLY A 181 13.51 17.51 -0.74
N GLY A 182 12.45 18.32 -0.89
CA GLY A 182 11.99 18.77 -2.22
C GLY A 182 11.28 17.71 -3.08
N TYR A 183 11.01 16.53 -2.55
CA TYR A 183 10.17 15.53 -3.22
C TYR A 183 8.69 15.96 -3.25
N SER A 184 7.92 15.33 -4.13
CA SER A 184 6.47 15.58 -4.27
C SER A 184 5.67 14.32 -3.98
N ILE A 185 4.58 14.46 -3.22
CA ILE A 185 3.71 13.36 -2.78
C ILE A 185 2.34 13.47 -3.44
N VAL A 186 1.80 12.35 -3.93
CA VAL A 186 0.45 12.30 -4.48
C VAL A 186 -0.24 10.97 -4.22
N ALA A 187 -1.55 11.00 -3.98
CA ALA A 187 -2.37 9.79 -3.86
C ALA A 187 -2.95 9.41 -5.23
N LEU A 188 -2.76 8.15 -5.64
CA LEU A 188 -3.32 7.59 -6.87
C LEU A 188 -4.04 6.27 -6.52
N GLY A 189 -5.37 6.30 -6.55
CA GLY A 189 -6.19 5.20 -6.05
C GLY A 189 -6.02 5.05 -4.54
N ASN A 190 -5.60 3.86 -4.08
CA ASN A 190 -5.33 3.55 -2.67
C ASN A 190 -3.83 3.55 -2.30
N ASP A 191 -2.97 3.87 -3.27
CA ASP A 191 -1.52 3.90 -3.11
C ASP A 191 -1.04 5.38 -3.04
N ILE A 192 0.07 5.60 -2.35
CA ILE A 192 0.74 6.90 -2.26
C ILE A 192 2.03 6.82 -3.07
N TYR A 193 2.31 7.86 -3.84
CA TYR A 193 3.51 7.99 -4.65
C TYR A 193 4.33 9.16 -4.17
N VAL A 194 5.63 8.96 -4.03
CA VAL A 194 6.63 10.01 -3.78
C VAL A 194 7.57 10.04 -4.97
N THR A 195 7.81 11.23 -5.50
CA THR A 195 8.54 11.45 -6.75
C THR A 195 9.70 12.41 -6.50
N GLY A 196 10.87 12.06 -7.01
CA GLY A 196 12.06 12.91 -6.99
C GLY A 196 12.55 13.28 -5.60
N GLY A 197 13.15 14.47 -5.49
CA GLY A 197 13.80 14.97 -4.28
C GLY A 197 15.29 15.19 -4.47
N SER A 198 15.97 15.59 -3.40
CA SER A 198 17.38 15.93 -3.37
C SER A 198 17.95 15.79 -1.98
N ASP A 199 19.14 15.23 -1.86
CA ASP A 199 19.93 15.21 -0.61
C ASP A 199 20.95 16.37 -0.53
N GLY A 200 20.80 17.37 -1.41
CA GLY A 200 21.73 18.49 -1.57
C GLY A 200 22.98 18.15 -2.39
N SER A 201 23.29 16.88 -2.61
CA SER A 201 24.41 16.43 -3.46
C SER A 201 23.95 15.93 -4.83
N ARG A 202 22.76 15.32 -4.89
CA ARG A 202 22.19 14.71 -6.08
C ARG A 202 20.68 14.94 -6.15
N LEU A 203 20.21 15.21 -7.36
CA LEU A 203 18.79 15.14 -7.70
C LEU A 203 18.36 13.70 -7.98
N TYR A 204 17.18 13.33 -7.51
CA TYR A 204 16.60 12.00 -7.68
C TYR A 204 15.52 11.99 -8.75
N ASP A 205 15.50 10.92 -9.54
CA ASP A 205 14.45 10.55 -10.51
C ASP A 205 13.61 9.36 -10.03
N CYS A 206 14.03 8.67 -8.98
CA CYS A 206 13.32 7.52 -8.46
C CYS A 206 11.92 7.89 -7.95
N VAL A 207 11.03 6.89 -8.02
CA VAL A 207 9.62 7.03 -7.66
C VAL A 207 9.28 5.91 -6.71
N TRP A 208 8.80 6.28 -5.53
CA TRP A 208 8.45 5.35 -4.48
C TRP A 208 6.95 5.25 -4.32
N ARG A 209 6.43 4.04 -4.40
CA ARG A 209 5.01 3.74 -4.15
C ARG A 209 4.87 3.07 -2.79
N TYR A 210 4.10 3.68 -1.89
CA TYR A 210 3.63 3.06 -0.67
C TYR A 210 2.38 2.23 -0.96
N ASN A 211 2.47 0.93 -0.68
CA ASN A 211 1.35 0.00 -0.79
C ASN A 211 0.67 -0.16 0.58
N SER A 212 -0.50 0.44 0.71
CA SER A 212 -1.31 0.43 1.94
C SER A 212 -1.78 -0.98 2.35
N SER A 213 -1.86 -1.92 1.40
CA SER A 213 -2.32 -3.29 1.67
C SER A 213 -1.27 -4.16 2.35
N VAL A 214 0.02 -3.85 2.20
CA VAL A 214 1.12 -4.61 2.84
C VAL A 214 1.98 -3.77 3.78
N ASN A 215 1.70 -2.47 3.87
CA ASN A 215 2.47 -1.50 4.65
C ASN A 215 3.96 -1.58 4.29
N GLU A 216 4.27 -1.36 3.01
CA GLU A 216 5.64 -1.36 2.46
C GLU A 216 5.78 -0.35 1.31
N TRP A 217 7.01 0.18 1.17
CA TRP A 217 7.42 0.98 0.04
C TRP A 217 8.06 0.12 -1.05
N THR A 218 7.76 0.42 -2.31
CA THR A 218 8.35 -0.22 -3.48
C THR A 218 8.72 0.83 -4.51
N GLU A 219 9.94 0.79 -5.01
CA GLU A 219 10.35 1.60 -6.15
C GLU A 219 9.60 1.13 -7.42
N VAL A 220 9.16 2.09 -8.24
CA VAL A 220 8.52 1.88 -9.55
C VAL A 220 9.37 2.55 -10.63
N ALA A 221 8.94 2.54 -11.89
CA ALA A 221 9.72 3.16 -12.97
C ALA A 221 10.14 4.60 -12.61
N PRO A 222 11.42 4.96 -12.78
CA PRO A 222 11.91 6.30 -12.47
C PRO A 222 11.36 7.31 -13.47
N MET A 223 11.22 8.56 -13.02
CA MET A 223 10.92 9.71 -13.87
C MET A 223 11.92 9.82 -15.03
N LEU A 224 11.54 10.46 -16.13
CA LEU A 224 12.44 10.68 -17.27
C LEU A 224 13.55 11.67 -16.93
N LYS A 225 13.34 12.50 -15.89
CA LYS A 225 14.31 13.49 -15.42
C LYS A 225 14.28 13.61 -13.90
N ALA A 226 15.48 13.59 -13.31
CA ALA A 226 15.70 13.85 -11.89
C ALA A 226 15.41 15.32 -11.54
N ARG A 227 14.72 15.55 -10.42
CA ARG A 227 14.21 16.87 -10.04
C ARG A 227 13.80 16.96 -8.56
N GLU A 228 13.74 18.18 -8.07
CA GLU A 228 13.18 18.59 -6.78
C GLU A 228 12.26 19.81 -6.98
N TYR A 229 11.44 20.12 -5.97
CA TYR A 229 10.49 21.24 -5.96
C TYR A 229 9.50 21.27 -7.14
N HIS A 230 9.21 20.10 -7.71
CA HIS A 230 8.17 19.91 -8.73
C HIS A 230 6.80 19.64 -8.10
N SER A 231 5.78 19.74 -8.93
CA SER A 231 4.40 19.45 -8.55
C SER A 231 3.96 18.11 -9.08
N SER A 232 3.28 17.32 -8.25
CA SER A 232 2.64 16.07 -8.66
C SER A 232 1.13 16.16 -8.47
N SER A 233 0.37 15.70 -9.46
CA SER A 233 -1.10 15.66 -9.42
C SER A 233 -1.62 14.43 -10.16
N VAL A 234 -2.82 13.98 -9.82
CA VAL A 234 -3.49 12.89 -10.52
C VAL A 234 -4.63 13.43 -11.36
N LEU A 235 -4.62 13.13 -12.67
CA LEU A 235 -5.69 13.47 -13.61
C LEU A 235 -6.05 12.22 -14.41
N ASP A 236 -7.34 11.89 -14.46
CA ASP A 236 -7.89 10.73 -15.19
C ASP A 236 -7.19 9.39 -14.87
N GLY A 237 -6.77 9.21 -13.61
CA GLY A 237 -6.11 7.98 -13.14
C GLY A 237 -4.62 7.87 -13.52
N LEU A 238 -4.04 8.94 -14.08
CA LEU A 238 -2.62 9.03 -14.39
C LEU A 238 -1.97 10.04 -13.44
N LEU A 239 -0.73 9.77 -13.06
CA LEU A 239 0.08 10.69 -12.26
C LEU A 239 0.82 11.62 -13.20
N TYR A 240 0.78 12.92 -12.94
CA TYR A 240 1.48 13.95 -13.69
C TYR A 240 2.53 14.59 -12.79
N VAL A 241 3.73 14.75 -13.32
CA VAL A 241 4.80 15.56 -12.75
C VAL A 241 4.97 16.78 -13.63
N VAL A 242 4.81 17.96 -13.04
CA VAL A 242 4.90 19.26 -13.69
C VAL A 242 6.03 20.06 -13.04
N ALA A 243 6.97 20.51 -13.86
CA ALA A 243 8.04 21.43 -13.45
C ALA A 243 8.29 22.47 -14.55
N ALA A 244 9.12 23.47 -14.24
CA ALA A 244 9.41 24.60 -15.12
C ALA A 244 9.87 24.20 -16.53
N ASP A 245 10.67 23.14 -16.63
CA ASP A 245 11.36 22.75 -17.86
C ASP A 245 10.78 21.52 -18.56
N SER A 246 9.85 20.82 -17.91
CA SER A 246 9.36 19.54 -18.39
C SER A 246 8.04 19.15 -17.72
N THR A 247 7.24 18.39 -18.45
CA THR A 247 6.03 17.77 -17.94
C THR A 247 6.04 16.33 -18.38
N GLU A 248 5.73 15.42 -17.48
CA GLU A 248 5.71 13.99 -17.75
C GLU A 248 4.54 13.34 -17.03
N ARG A 249 4.02 12.26 -17.60
CA ARG A 249 2.95 11.47 -17.00
C ARG A 249 3.37 10.04 -16.79
N TYR A 250 2.89 9.44 -15.72
CA TYR A 250 3.11 8.07 -15.34
C TYR A 250 1.80 7.28 -15.42
N ASP A 251 1.87 6.17 -16.16
CA ASP A 251 0.81 5.16 -16.19
C ASP A 251 1.21 4.00 -15.26
N HIS A 252 0.47 3.88 -14.16
CA HIS A 252 0.71 2.86 -13.15
C HIS A 252 0.38 1.43 -13.62
N THR A 253 -0.35 1.28 -14.73
CA THR A 253 -0.73 -0.02 -15.29
C THR A 253 0.37 -0.60 -16.16
N THR A 254 1.10 0.26 -16.86
CA THR A 254 2.24 -0.11 -17.72
C THR A 254 3.58 0.11 -17.03
N ASP A 255 3.60 0.76 -15.87
CA ASP A 255 4.82 1.12 -15.13
C ASP A 255 5.80 1.90 -16.02
N SER A 256 5.29 2.96 -16.65
CA SER A 256 6.05 3.72 -17.65
C SER A 256 5.71 5.20 -17.64
N TRP A 257 6.73 6.01 -17.95
CA TRP A 257 6.63 7.45 -18.10
C TRP A 257 6.57 7.89 -19.56
N GLU A 258 5.82 8.96 -19.82
CA GLU A 258 5.72 9.61 -21.13
C GLU A 258 5.97 11.11 -20.97
N ALA A 259 6.85 11.65 -21.81
CA ALA A 259 7.10 13.08 -21.88
C ALA A 259 5.94 13.81 -22.56
N LEU A 260 5.51 14.90 -21.95
CA LEU A 260 4.47 15.79 -22.44
C LEU A 260 5.04 17.16 -22.79
N GLN A 261 4.21 18.01 -23.39
CA GLN A 261 4.58 19.39 -23.64
C GLN A 261 4.85 20.10 -22.29
N PRO A 262 6.01 20.77 -22.13
CA PRO A 262 6.30 21.53 -20.92
C PRO A 262 5.33 22.72 -20.78
N MET A 263 5.33 23.34 -19.60
CA MET A 263 4.55 24.54 -19.37
C MET A 263 4.90 25.63 -20.39
N THR A 264 3.87 26.32 -20.89
CA THR A 264 4.05 27.47 -21.80
C THR A 264 4.91 28.55 -21.16
N TYR A 265 4.80 28.70 -19.84
CA TYR A 265 5.59 29.62 -19.02
C TYR A 265 6.25 28.82 -17.89
N PRO A 266 7.58 28.68 -17.90
CA PRO A 266 8.33 28.00 -16.85
C PRO A 266 8.08 28.64 -15.48
N MET A 267 7.78 27.80 -14.48
CA MET A 267 7.56 28.19 -13.08
C MET A 267 8.12 27.12 -12.15
N ASP A 268 8.91 27.54 -11.17
CA ASP A 268 9.43 26.66 -10.11
C ASP A 268 8.49 26.67 -8.90
N ASN A 269 8.54 25.60 -8.10
CA ASN A 269 7.76 25.46 -6.86
C ASN A 269 6.24 25.67 -7.05
N CYS A 270 5.72 25.23 -8.19
CA CYS A 270 4.31 25.40 -8.53
C CYS A 270 3.43 24.41 -7.76
N SER A 271 2.21 24.85 -7.43
CA SER A 271 1.18 23.98 -6.87
C SER A 271 0.21 23.57 -7.97
N THR A 272 -0.06 22.27 -8.07
CA THR A 272 -1.01 21.70 -9.04
C THR A 272 -2.19 21.08 -8.31
N THR A 273 -3.36 21.21 -8.91
CA THR A 273 -4.57 20.54 -8.46
C THR A 273 -5.37 20.12 -9.69
N ALA A 274 -5.89 18.91 -9.67
CA ALA A 274 -6.75 18.37 -10.71
C ALA A 274 -8.18 18.32 -10.19
N PRO A 275 -9.03 19.31 -10.51
CA PRO A 275 -10.44 19.25 -10.13
C PRO A 275 -11.10 18.09 -10.90
N ARG A 276 -11.80 17.20 -10.19
CA ARG A 276 -12.72 16.26 -10.85
C ARG A 276 -13.77 17.10 -11.57
N GLY A 277 -13.77 17.03 -12.90
CA GLY A 277 -14.84 17.61 -13.69
C GLY A 277 -16.17 17.06 -13.20
N ALA A 278 -17.08 17.92 -12.75
CA ALA A 278 -18.47 17.53 -12.61
C ALA A 278 -18.89 16.95 -13.96
N ALA A 279 -19.35 15.69 -13.97
CA ALA A 279 -20.01 15.10 -15.13
C ALA A 279 -21.33 15.85 -15.36
N ALA A 280 -21.25 17.07 -15.90
CA ALA A 280 -22.36 17.78 -16.48
C ALA A 280 -22.28 17.54 -17.98
N SER A 281 -22.99 16.53 -18.45
CA SER A 281 -23.41 16.47 -19.84
C SER A 281 -24.30 17.68 -20.12
N THR A 282 -23.72 18.76 -20.65
CA THR A 282 -24.48 19.81 -21.33
C THR A 282 -23.89 20.02 -22.73
N PRO A 283 -24.72 20.02 -23.79
CA PRO A 283 -24.26 19.96 -25.17
C PRO A 283 -23.68 21.31 -25.61
N SER A 284 -22.58 21.22 -26.36
CA SER A 284 -22.01 22.24 -27.27
C SER A 284 -22.36 23.71 -26.99
N ALA A 285 -21.47 24.43 -26.30
CA ALA A 285 -21.37 25.88 -26.45
C ALA A 285 -20.17 26.20 -27.35
N ARG A 286 -20.46 26.64 -28.57
CA ARG A 286 -19.45 27.19 -29.49
C ARG A 286 -18.85 28.44 -28.86
N TRP A 287 -17.53 28.51 -28.79
CA TRP A 287 -16.82 29.75 -28.47
C TRP A 287 -16.93 30.72 -29.68
N PRO A 288 -17.38 31.97 -29.51
CA PRO A 288 -17.28 32.94 -30.59
C PRO A 288 -15.82 33.40 -30.72
N ALA A 289 -15.35 33.42 -31.97
CA ALA A 289 -14.02 33.83 -32.36
C ALA A 289 -13.70 35.27 -31.90
N ARG A 290 -12.44 35.49 -31.53
CA ARG A 290 -11.85 36.81 -31.27
C ARG A 290 -12.10 37.76 -32.44
N ARG A 291 -12.43 39.02 -32.16
CA ARG A 291 -12.12 40.15 -33.05
C ARG A 291 -11.08 41.04 -32.38
N PRO A 292 -10.04 41.49 -33.11
CA PRO A 292 -9.07 42.42 -32.60
C PRO A 292 -9.58 43.86 -32.71
N TRP A 293 -9.28 44.67 -31.71
CA TRP A 293 -8.87 46.07 -31.83
C TRP A 293 -7.81 46.32 -30.76
#